data_AF-A0A554GS38-F1
#
_entry.id   AF-A0A554GS38-F1
#
_cell.length_a   1.000
_cell.length_b   1.000
_cell.length_c   1.000
_cell.angle_alpha   90.00
_cell.angle_beta   90.00
_cell.angle_gamma   90.00
#
_symmetry.space_group_name_H-M   'P 1'
#
loop_
_entity.id
_entity.type
_entity.pdbx_description
1 polymer ?
#
loop_
_entity_poly.entity_id
_entity_poly.type
_entity_poly.pdbx_seq_one_letter_code
_entity_poly.pdbx_strand_id
1 'polypeptide(L)'
;MSTTSNSPASRLFLVAAACLALTGCAEERKGAAEPPATAPTEAPTAQSPAPIRAEPTSPDAARPVEVLRVSARKVRGDAELTRMAGPALLARAVDPIAIEVQTQEPLGSLERSSSPEIYLDGERVGDTWAVPPDRLFVFLPDATSLKDASEVTVAWLGNETQTRSTRPAKLTRQMLP
;
A
#
# COMPACT_ATOMS: atom_id res chain seq x y z
N MET A 1 -58.10 24.32 2.30
CA MET A 1 -57.83 25.73 2.62
C MET A 1 -56.34 25.90 2.86
N SER A 2 -55.75 26.81 2.07
CA SER A 2 -54.48 27.54 2.21
C SER A 2 -53.12 26.81 2.26
N THR A 3 -52.40 27.02 1.15
CA THR A 3 -50.98 26.90 0.82
C THR A 3 -50.10 28.01 1.43
N THR A 4 -48.80 27.76 1.66
CA THR A 4 -47.60 28.63 1.38
C THR A 4 -46.35 27.93 2.00
N SER A 5 -45.24 27.60 1.31
CA SER A 5 -44.25 28.33 0.48
C SER A 5 -43.46 29.42 1.22
N ASN A 6 -42.13 29.22 1.38
CA ASN A 6 -41.12 30.15 0.86
C ASN A 6 -39.67 29.65 1.06
N SER A 7 -38.92 29.62 -0.06
CA SER A 7 -37.46 29.74 -0.12
C SER A 7 -37.02 31.20 0.14
N PRO A 8 -35.72 31.48 0.32
CA PRO A 8 -34.96 31.98 -0.84
C PRO A 8 -33.51 31.49 -0.96
N ALA A 9 -33.05 31.50 -2.21
CA ALA A 9 -31.66 31.35 -2.64
C ALA A 9 -30.83 32.63 -2.41
N SER A 10 -29.50 32.50 -2.30
CA SER A 10 -28.49 33.49 -2.70
C SER A 10 -27.08 32.90 -2.49
N ARG A 11 -26.01 33.13 -3.27
CA ARG A 11 -25.64 33.81 -4.53
C ARG A 11 -24.17 33.37 -4.76
N LEU A 12 -23.82 32.64 -5.82
CA LEU A 12 -23.02 33.11 -6.97
C LEU A 12 -21.89 34.15 -6.69
N PHE A 13 -20.63 33.72 -6.84
CA PHE A 13 -19.39 34.43 -7.26
C PHE A 13 -18.39 33.30 -7.63
N LEU A 14 -18.00 32.95 -8.87
CA LEU A 14 -17.58 33.60 -10.12
C LEU A 14 -16.18 34.26 -10.07
N VAL A 15 -15.32 33.84 -11.01
CA VAL A 15 -14.08 34.49 -11.56
C VAL A 15 -12.77 34.15 -10.81
N ALA A 16 -11.62 33.79 -11.41
CA ALA A 16 -11.20 33.42 -12.77
C ALA A 16 -9.80 32.77 -12.74
N ALA A 17 -9.48 32.03 -13.79
CA ALA A 17 -8.14 31.62 -14.18
C ALA A 17 -7.32 32.80 -14.74
N ALA A 18 -6.00 32.78 -14.54
CA ALA A 18 -5.06 33.50 -15.40
C ALA A 18 -3.66 32.85 -15.34
N CYS A 19 -3.22 32.36 -16.49
CA CYS A 19 -1.87 31.91 -16.81
C CYS A 19 -0.89 33.09 -16.81
N LEU A 20 0.34 32.88 -16.34
CA LEU A 20 1.49 33.73 -16.65
C LEU A 20 2.68 32.87 -17.06
N ALA A 21 3.06 33.05 -18.32
CA ALA A 21 4.23 32.52 -19.00
C ALA A 21 5.51 33.25 -18.57
N LEU A 22 6.67 32.61 -18.70
CA LEU A 22 8.02 33.18 -18.89
C LEU A 22 8.91 32.03 -19.40
N THR A 23 9.03 31.79 -20.72
CA THR A 23 10.13 32.25 -21.60
C THR A 23 11.53 32.22 -20.97
N GLY A 24 12.37 31.30 -21.45
CA GLY A 24 13.82 31.31 -21.24
C GLY A 24 14.54 30.68 -22.44
N CYS A 25 15.02 31.53 -23.34
CA CYS A 25 15.85 31.21 -24.49
C CYS A 25 17.33 31.12 -24.09
N ALA A 26 18.09 30.21 -24.71
CA ALA A 26 19.52 30.30 -25.07
C ALA A 26 19.86 28.99 -25.80
N GLU A 27 19.87 28.92 -27.12
CA GLU A 27 20.85 29.42 -28.10
C GLU A 27 22.24 28.73 -28.06
N GLU A 28 22.45 28.03 -29.18
CA GLU A 28 23.58 27.40 -29.85
C GLU A 28 25.03 27.53 -29.33
N ARG A 29 25.77 26.41 -29.47
CA ARG A 29 27.00 26.43 -30.28
C ARG A 29 27.37 25.07 -30.89
N LYS A 30 27.46 25.09 -32.22
CA LYS A 30 27.96 24.05 -33.12
C LYS A 30 29.45 24.29 -33.38
N GLY A 31 30.27 23.25 -33.30
CA GLY A 31 31.68 23.22 -33.73
C GLY A 31 32.25 21.84 -33.43
N ALA A 32 32.21 20.87 -34.35
CA ALA A 32 33.10 20.70 -35.51
C ALA A 32 34.56 20.46 -35.11
N ALA A 33 34.98 19.19 -35.10
CA ALA A 33 36.19 18.66 -35.76
C ALA A 33 36.53 17.25 -35.23
N GLU A 34 36.64 16.29 -36.15
CA GLU A 34 37.20 14.94 -35.96
C GLU A 34 38.34 14.80 -37.02
N PRO A 35 39.21 13.77 -36.97
CA PRO A 35 40.39 13.53 -36.09
C PRO A 35 41.71 13.50 -36.93
N PRO A 36 42.89 13.02 -36.47
CA PRO A 36 43.16 11.57 -36.34
C PRO A 36 44.21 11.07 -35.29
N ALA A 37 44.01 9.80 -34.89
CA ALA A 37 44.93 8.68 -34.62
C ALA A 37 46.18 8.82 -33.71
N THR A 38 46.24 8.02 -32.63
CA THR A 38 47.27 6.96 -32.45
C THR A 38 47.05 6.02 -31.23
N ALA A 39 47.27 4.73 -31.51
CA ALA A 39 47.69 3.60 -30.66
C ALA A 39 46.69 2.83 -29.75
N PRO A 40 46.76 1.48 -29.72
CA PRO A 40 45.73 0.59 -29.16
C PRO A 40 46.02 0.29 -27.69
N THR A 41 45.01 0.41 -26.82
CA THR A 41 45.10 0.00 -25.42
C THR A 41 44.00 -1.02 -25.13
N GLU A 42 44.48 -2.22 -24.81
CA GLU A 42 43.88 -3.33 -24.04
C GLU A 42 42.37 -3.57 -24.15
N ALA A 43 42.03 -4.74 -24.70
CA ALA A 43 40.70 -5.31 -24.69
C ALA A 43 40.16 -5.39 -23.26
N PRO A 44 38.95 -4.87 -22.98
CA PRO A 44 38.30 -5.09 -21.70
C PRO A 44 37.99 -6.58 -21.57
N THR A 45 38.57 -7.20 -20.54
CA THR A 45 38.22 -8.54 -20.04
C THR A 45 36.71 -8.69 -20.04
N ALA A 46 36.20 -9.68 -20.78
CA ALA A 46 34.80 -10.05 -20.77
C ALA A 46 34.39 -10.38 -19.34
N GLN A 47 33.72 -9.43 -18.68
CA GLN A 47 33.05 -9.68 -17.43
C GLN A 47 32.01 -10.75 -17.70
N SER A 48 32.20 -11.92 -17.08
CA SER A 48 31.17 -12.94 -16.98
C SER A 48 29.86 -12.25 -16.57
N PRO A 49 28.74 -12.48 -17.26
CA PRO A 49 27.47 -11.88 -16.87
C PRO A 49 27.26 -12.20 -15.38
N ALA A 50 27.05 -11.15 -14.58
CA ALA A 50 26.52 -11.34 -13.24
C ALA A 50 25.28 -12.25 -13.36
N PRO A 51 25.06 -13.20 -12.44
CA PRO A 51 23.84 -14.00 -12.48
C PRO A 51 22.67 -13.03 -12.58
N ILE A 52 21.90 -13.19 -13.65
CA ILE A 52 20.70 -12.40 -13.91
C ILE A 52 19.91 -12.45 -12.61
N ARG A 53 19.83 -11.30 -11.93
CA ARG A 53 18.98 -11.11 -10.78
C ARG A 53 17.61 -11.57 -11.26
N ALA A 54 17.12 -12.69 -10.71
CA ALA A 54 15.82 -13.21 -11.10
C ALA A 54 14.85 -12.04 -11.07
N GLU A 55 14.31 -11.69 -12.23
CA GLU A 55 13.26 -10.69 -12.31
C GLU A 55 12.16 -11.14 -11.35
N PRO A 56 11.57 -10.23 -10.55
CA PRO A 56 10.43 -10.60 -9.74
C PRO A 56 9.42 -11.28 -10.64
N THR A 57 9.01 -12.50 -10.25
CA THR A 57 8.01 -13.30 -10.95
C THR A 57 6.91 -12.37 -11.43
N SER A 58 6.68 -12.36 -12.76
CA SER A 58 5.65 -11.56 -13.42
C SER A 58 4.37 -11.50 -12.58
N PRO A 59 3.75 -10.31 -12.40
CA PRO A 59 2.51 -10.14 -11.62
C PRO A 59 1.29 -10.88 -12.21
N ASP A 60 1.48 -11.63 -13.31
CA ASP A 60 0.39 -12.21 -14.11
C ASP A 60 -0.13 -13.57 -13.62
N ALA A 61 0.55 -14.21 -12.67
CA ALA A 61 -0.01 -15.37 -11.97
C ALA A 61 -0.50 -14.92 -10.59
N ALA A 62 -1.75 -14.46 -10.55
CA ALA A 62 -2.47 -14.18 -9.31
C ALA A 62 -2.50 -15.45 -8.44
N ARG A 63 -1.51 -15.58 -7.55
CA ARG A 63 -1.37 -16.72 -6.63
C ARG A 63 -1.90 -16.35 -5.24
N PRO A 64 -2.34 -17.35 -4.45
CA PRO A 64 -2.70 -17.14 -3.06
C PRO A 64 -1.60 -16.45 -2.26
N VAL A 65 -1.97 -15.45 -1.47
CA VAL A 65 -1.08 -14.79 -0.50
C VAL A 65 -1.14 -15.59 0.79
N GLU A 66 -0.14 -16.44 1.01
CA GLU A 66 -0.11 -17.32 2.19
C GLU A 66 0.36 -16.57 3.45
N VAL A 67 -0.31 -16.84 4.57
CA VAL A 67 -0.01 -16.23 5.86
C VAL A 67 0.99 -17.11 6.63
N LEU A 68 2.09 -16.50 7.09
CA LEU A 68 3.10 -17.16 7.91
C LEU A 68 2.77 -17.05 9.40
N ARG A 69 2.42 -15.85 9.85
CA ARG A 69 2.15 -15.55 11.25
C ARG A 69 1.10 -14.46 11.38
N VAL A 70 0.31 -14.56 12.45
CA VAL A 70 -0.59 -13.50 12.90
C VAL A 70 -0.28 -13.20 14.35
N SER A 71 -0.38 -11.92 14.73
CA SER A 71 -0.34 -11.48 16.12
C SER A 71 -1.23 -10.27 16.32
N ALA A 72 -1.66 -10.02 17.55
CA ALA A 72 -2.35 -8.79 17.92
C ALA A 72 -1.48 -7.97 18.87
N ARG A 73 -1.51 -6.66 18.71
CA ARG A 73 -0.69 -5.72 19.49
C ARG A 73 -1.54 -4.57 19.98
N LYS A 74 -1.26 -4.10 21.19
CA LYS A 74 -1.87 -2.88 21.71
C LYS A 74 -1.34 -1.69 20.94
N VAL A 75 -2.24 -0.84 20.43
CA VAL A 75 -1.82 0.36 19.69
C VAL A 75 -1.33 1.44 20.64
N ARG A 76 -2.04 1.63 21.77
CA ARG A 76 -1.64 2.63 22.76
C ARG A 76 -0.34 2.21 23.45
N GLY A 77 0.61 3.14 23.49
CA GLY A 77 1.96 2.89 24.04
C GLY A 77 2.98 2.48 22.98
N ASP A 78 2.55 2.21 21.75
CA ASP A 78 3.43 1.95 20.60
C ASP A 78 3.38 3.14 19.64
N ALA A 79 4.49 3.88 19.52
CA ALA A 79 4.54 5.11 18.74
C ALA A 79 4.36 4.88 17.24
N GLU A 80 4.85 3.76 16.70
CA GLU A 80 4.74 3.44 15.28
C GLU A 80 3.30 3.05 14.95
N LEU A 81 2.70 2.15 15.73
CA LEU A 81 1.32 1.73 15.54
C LEU A 81 0.34 2.87 15.76
N THR A 82 0.59 3.74 16.74
CA THR A 82 -0.23 4.95 16.98
C THR A 82 -0.21 5.87 15.76
N ARG A 83 0.96 6.08 15.15
CA ARG A 83 1.09 6.90 13.94
C ARG A 83 0.37 6.27 12.75
N MET A 84 0.50 4.96 12.57
CA MET A 84 -0.15 4.23 11.46
C MET A 84 -1.68 4.18 11.61
N ALA A 85 -2.19 3.92 12.81
CA ALA A 85 -3.63 3.88 13.08
C ALA A 85 -4.34 5.22 12.76
N GLY A 86 -3.62 6.32 12.95
CA GLY A 86 -4.08 7.66 12.61
C GLY A 86 -5.10 8.23 13.61
N PRO A 87 -5.25 9.57 13.64
CA PRO A 87 -6.03 10.25 14.67
C PRO A 87 -7.53 9.93 14.60
N ALA A 88 -8.07 9.67 13.40
CA ALA A 88 -9.50 9.44 13.21
C ALA A 88 -9.98 8.13 13.87
N LEU A 89 -9.19 7.06 13.80
CA LEU A 89 -9.49 5.80 14.49
C LEU A 89 -9.30 5.97 16.00
N LEU A 90 -8.18 6.57 16.41
CA LEU A 90 -7.83 6.71 17.82
C LEU A 90 -8.80 7.59 18.61
N ALA A 91 -9.41 8.59 17.97
CA ALA A 91 -10.38 9.48 18.62
C ALA A 91 -11.66 8.76 19.08
N ARG A 92 -12.02 7.64 18.44
CA ARG A 92 -13.22 6.85 18.74
C ARG A 92 -12.94 5.48 19.37
N ALA A 93 -11.68 5.05 19.36
CA ALA A 93 -11.29 3.73 19.84
C ALA A 93 -11.26 3.68 21.37
N VAL A 94 -11.91 2.68 21.97
CA VAL A 94 -11.89 2.46 23.43
C VAL A 94 -10.59 1.76 23.83
N ASP A 95 -10.18 0.71 23.12
CA ASP A 95 -8.92 0.01 23.36
C ASP A 95 -8.35 -0.51 22.01
N PRO A 96 -7.71 0.37 21.23
CA PRO A 96 -7.34 0.05 19.87
C PRO A 96 -6.28 -1.05 19.81
N ILE A 97 -6.51 -2.01 18.92
CA ILE A 97 -5.58 -3.10 18.64
C ILE A 97 -5.16 -3.08 17.18
N ALA A 98 -3.93 -3.51 16.91
CA ALA A 98 -3.42 -3.78 15.59
C ALA A 98 -3.34 -5.29 15.40
N ILE A 99 -3.90 -5.80 14.32
CA ILE A 99 -3.65 -7.17 13.87
C ILE A 99 -2.51 -7.09 12.86
N GLU A 100 -1.37 -7.68 13.23
CA GLU A 100 -0.18 -7.80 12.38
C GLU A 100 -0.20 -9.16 11.70
N VAL A 101 -0.11 -9.16 10.38
CA VAL A 101 -0.02 -10.36 9.54
C VAL A 101 1.33 -10.33 8.84
N GLN A 102 2.10 -11.40 9.00
CA GLN A 102 3.30 -11.66 8.22
C GLN A 102 2.98 -12.66 7.12
N THR A 103 3.28 -12.32 5.86
CA THR A 103 3.10 -13.22 4.71
C THR A 103 4.29 -14.17 4.57
N GLN A 104 4.05 -15.33 3.95
CA GLN A 104 5.10 -16.32 3.72
C GLN A 104 6.11 -15.86 2.66
N GLU A 105 5.63 -15.10 1.68
CA GLU A 105 6.44 -14.52 0.62
C GLU A 105 6.32 -13.00 0.65
N PRO A 106 7.35 -12.25 0.23
CA PRO A 106 7.25 -10.81 0.03
C PRO A 106 6.09 -10.45 -0.91
N LEU A 107 5.40 -9.35 -0.60
CA LEU A 107 4.24 -8.86 -1.38
C LEU A 107 4.61 -8.30 -2.76
N GLY A 108 5.91 -8.25 -3.10
CA GLY A 108 6.40 -7.71 -4.36
C GLY A 108 6.24 -6.19 -4.47
N SER A 109 6.13 -5.69 -5.70
CA SER A 109 5.86 -4.28 -5.97
C SER A 109 4.38 -3.99 -5.71
N LEU A 110 4.09 -3.17 -4.71
CA LEU A 110 2.74 -2.67 -4.42
C LEU A 110 2.38 -1.59 -5.44
N GLU A 111 2.16 -1.97 -6.71
CA GLU A 111 1.71 -1.02 -7.72
C GLU A 111 0.31 -0.49 -7.39
N ARG A 112 0.04 0.76 -7.78
CA ARG A 112 -1.11 1.55 -7.27
C ARG A 112 -2.50 0.98 -7.57
N SER A 113 -2.62 -0.01 -8.45
CA SER A 113 -3.90 -0.56 -8.89
C SER A 113 -4.40 -1.74 -8.07
N SER A 114 -3.60 -2.29 -7.15
CA SER A 114 -4.06 -3.36 -6.25
C SER A 114 -3.40 -3.23 -4.88
N SER A 115 -4.14 -3.54 -3.82
CA SER A 115 -3.64 -3.50 -2.44
C SER A 115 -3.98 -4.80 -1.75
N PRO A 116 -3.04 -5.40 -1.00
CA PRO A 116 -3.32 -6.57 -0.19
C PRO A 116 -4.18 -6.15 1.00
N GLU A 117 -5.23 -6.93 1.27
CA GLU A 117 -6.20 -6.65 2.32
C GLU A 117 -6.31 -7.82 3.30
N ILE A 118 -6.41 -7.51 4.59
CA ILE A 118 -6.67 -8.48 5.64
C ILE A 118 -8.18 -8.70 5.76
N TYR A 119 -8.57 -9.96 5.80
CA TYR A 119 -9.95 -10.39 6.04
C TYR A 119 -10.01 -11.21 7.32
N LEU A 120 -11.01 -10.92 8.16
CA LEU A 120 -11.32 -11.71 9.35
C LEU A 120 -12.62 -12.46 9.13
N ASP A 121 -12.60 -13.78 9.32
CA ASP A 121 -13.76 -14.65 9.15
C ASP A 121 -14.47 -14.49 7.78
N GLY A 122 -13.69 -14.15 6.74
CA GLY A 122 -14.17 -13.91 5.38
C GLY A 122 -14.54 -12.45 5.07
N GLU A 123 -14.61 -11.57 6.06
CA GLU A 123 -15.02 -10.17 5.91
C GLU A 123 -13.83 -9.21 5.90
N ARG A 124 -13.86 -8.18 5.05
CA ARG A 124 -12.86 -7.10 5.08
C ARG A 124 -13.14 -6.20 6.27
N VAL A 125 -12.16 -6.03 7.16
CA VAL A 125 -12.38 -5.35 8.45
C VAL A 125 -11.87 -3.90 8.52
N GLY A 126 -11.16 -3.44 7.49
CA GLY A 126 -10.67 -2.07 7.42
C GLY A 126 -9.64 -1.89 6.31
N ASP A 127 -9.04 -0.70 6.26
CA ASP A 127 -7.93 -0.43 5.35
C ASP A 127 -6.65 -1.06 5.89
N THR A 128 -6.00 -1.84 5.04
CA THR A 128 -4.76 -2.54 5.38
C THR A 128 -3.54 -1.68 5.06
N TRP A 129 -2.66 -1.53 6.03
CA TRP A 129 -1.33 -0.95 5.83
C TRP A 129 -0.35 -2.03 5.41
N ALA A 130 0.24 -1.89 4.24
CA ALA A 130 1.34 -2.72 3.82
C ALA A 130 2.69 -2.10 4.23
N VAL A 131 3.46 -2.83 5.02
CA VAL A 131 4.80 -2.48 5.46
C VAL A 131 5.77 -3.49 4.82
N PRO A 132 6.49 -3.10 3.76
CA PRO A 132 7.38 -3.99 3.04
C PRO A 132 8.45 -4.64 3.95
N PRO A 133 8.91 -5.85 3.62
CA PRO A 133 8.56 -6.60 2.41
C PRO A 133 7.31 -7.49 2.54
N ASP A 134 6.88 -7.84 3.75
CA ASP A 134 6.00 -8.98 4.03
C ASP A 134 5.02 -8.75 5.19
N ARG A 135 4.88 -7.53 5.70
CA ARG A 135 4.00 -7.24 6.84
C ARG A 135 2.79 -6.44 6.44
N LEU A 136 1.66 -6.80 7.01
CA LEU A 136 0.37 -6.13 6.85
C LEU A 136 -0.19 -5.80 8.23
N PHE A 137 -0.84 -4.65 8.35
CA PHE A 137 -1.52 -4.24 9.57
C PHE A 137 -2.93 -3.78 9.27
N VAL A 138 -3.88 -4.24 10.08
CA VAL A 138 -5.21 -3.64 10.16
C VAL A 138 -5.50 -3.22 11.59
N PHE A 139 -6.16 -2.07 11.73
CA PHE A 139 -6.40 -1.45 13.03
C PHE A 139 -7.88 -1.52 13.37
N LEU A 140 -8.19 -2.00 14.58
CA LEU A 140 -9.55 -2.09 15.10
C LEU A 140 -9.71 -1.14 16.31
N PRO A 141 -10.91 -0.56 16.51
CA PRO A 141 -11.17 0.34 17.64
C PRO A 141 -11.16 -0.39 19.00
N ASP A 142 -11.46 -1.69 18.98
CA ASP A 142 -11.41 -2.62 20.10
C ASP A 142 -11.44 -4.07 19.57
N ALA A 143 -11.39 -5.05 20.46
CA ALA A 143 -11.43 -6.47 20.15
C ALA A 143 -12.85 -7.08 20.17
N THR A 144 -13.92 -6.26 20.28
CA THR A 144 -15.27 -6.78 20.53
C THR A 144 -15.86 -7.55 19.36
N SER A 145 -15.45 -7.23 18.13
CA SER A 145 -15.86 -7.94 16.91
C SER A 145 -15.12 -9.26 16.69
N LEU A 146 -14.08 -9.55 17.47
CA LEU A 146 -13.28 -10.77 17.32
C LEU A 146 -13.95 -11.96 18.02
N LYS A 147 -14.04 -13.08 17.30
CA LYS A 147 -14.48 -14.37 17.86
C LYS A 147 -13.38 -14.96 18.74
N ASP A 148 -13.70 -16.02 19.47
CA ASP A 148 -12.70 -16.74 20.29
C ASP A 148 -11.52 -17.28 19.47
N ALA A 149 -11.78 -17.63 18.21
CA ALA A 149 -10.80 -18.05 17.21
C ALA A 149 -11.21 -17.54 15.82
N SER A 150 -10.86 -16.30 15.50
CA SER A 150 -11.12 -15.72 14.18
C SER A 150 -10.13 -16.25 13.13
N GLU A 151 -10.63 -16.53 11.94
CA GLU A 151 -9.81 -16.83 10.76
C GLU A 151 -9.25 -15.55 10.17
N VAL A 152 -7.95 -15.58 9.85
CA VAL A 152 -7.26 -14.47 9.22
C VAL A 152 -6.75 -14.92 7.86
N THR A 153 -7.19 -14.24 6.82
CA THR A 153 -6.73 -14.43 5.43
C THR A 153 -6.29 -13.11 4.85
N VAL A 154 -5.48 -13.19 3.81
CA VAL A 154 -5.04 -12.05 3.01
C VAL A 154 -5.42 -12.32 1.55
N ALA A 155 -5.84 -11.28 0.84
CA ALA A 155 -6.07 -11.33 -0.60
C ALA A 155 -5.78 -9.98 -1.24
N TRP A 156 -5.51 -9.94 -2.55
CA TRP A 156 -5.44 -8.70 -3.30
C TRP A 156 -6.85 -8.19 -3.61
N LEU A 157 -7.11 -6.93 -3.26
CA LEU A 157 -8.39 -6.28 -3.53
C LEU A 157 -8.71 -6.30 -5.03
N GLY A 158 -9.93 -6.74 -5.38
CA GLY A 158 -10.36 -6.89 -6.77
C GLY A 158 -9.93 -8.20 -7.45
N ASN A 159 -9.13 -9.03 -6.77
CA ASN A 159 -8.81 -10.39 -7.22
C ASN A 159 -8.83 -11.42 -6.08
N GLU A 160 -9.80 -11.28 -5.18
CA GLU A 160 -9.87 -12.04 -3.93
C GLU A 160 -10.02 -13.53 -4.18
N THR A 161 -10.84 -13.92 -5.16
CA THR A 161 -11.10 -15.34 -5.47
C THR A 161 -9.83 -16.10 -5.84
N GLN A 162 -8.90 -15.47 -6.55
CA GLN A 162 -7.66 -16.13 -7.00
C GLN A 162 -6.53 -16.00 -5.98
N THR A 163 -6.50 -14.91 -5.21
CA THR A 163 -5.36 -14.54 -4.38
C THR A 163 -5.56 -14.73 -2.88
N ARG A 164 -6.77 -15.08 -2.43
CA ARG A 164 -7.04 -15.35 -1.03
C ARG A 164 -6.17 -16.49 -0.52
N SER A 165 -5.61 -16.33 0.67
CA SER A 165 -4.87 -17.38 1.39
C SER A 165 -5.65 -18.69 1.39
N THR A 166 -4.99 -19.79 1.01
CA THR A 166 -5.61 -21.12 1.05
C THR A 166 -5.52 -21.76 2.43
N ARG A 167 -4.55 -21.33 3.25
CA ARG A 167 -4.38 -21.75 4.65
C ARG A 167 -4.62 -20.56 5.58
N PRO A 168 -5.85 -20.35 6.06
CA PRO A 168 -6.14 -19.28 7.02
C PRO A 168 -5.36 -19.48 8.31
N ALA A 169 -4.76 -18.40 8.81
CA ALA A 169 -4.20 -18.38 10.16
C ALA A 169 -5.30 -18.15 11.18
N LYS A 170 -5.05 -18.54 12.44
CA LYS A 170 -6.01 -18.35 13.54
C LYS A 170 -5.51 -17.27 14.48
N LEU A 171 -6.34 -16.27 14.73
CA LEU A 171 -6.16 -15.32 15.82
C LEU A 171 -7.05 -15.75 16.98
N THR A 172 -6.44 -16.14 18.09
CA THR A 172 -7.18 -16.60 19.27
C THR A 172 -7.23 -15.53 20.37
N ARG A 173 -8.21 -15.63 21.26
CA ARG A 173 -8.33 -14.76 22.45
C ARG A 173 -7.04 -14.63 23.28
N GLN A 174 -6.23 -15.69 23.35
CA GLN A 174 -4.97 -15.71 24.11
C GLN A 174 -3.86 -14.87 23.47
N MET A 175 -3.99 -14.52 22.19
CA MET A 175 -3.05 -13.70 21.45
C MET A 175 -3.37 -12.21 21.54
N LEU A 176 -4.51 -11.85 22.13
CA LEU A 176 -4.89 -10.46 22.33
C LEU A 176 -4.07 -9.85 23.48
N PRO A 177 -3.70 -8.57 23.37
CA PRO A 177 -2.85 -7.87 24.35
C PRO A 177 -3.58 -7.49 25.64
#